data_AF-A0A140GYK3-F1
#
_entry.id   AF-A0A140GYK3-F1
#
_cell.length_a   1.000
_cell.length_b   1.000
_cell.length_c   1.000
_cell.angle_alpha   90.00
_cell.angle_beta   90.00
_cell.angle_gamma   90.00
#
_symmetry.space_group_name_H-M   'P 1'
#
loop_
_entity.id
_entity.type
_entity.pdbx_description
1 polymer ?
#
loop_
_entity_poly.entity_id
_entity_poly.type
_entity_poly.pdbx_seq_one_letter_code
_entity_poly.pdbx_strand_id
1 'polypeptide(L)'
;MSARDWEQSDDDEVDLGDDEMEDFKEKGQEINGKAVSKDAHSLKRESSVKQQVKDVSVPFVIDAPNNLKDLSSLLDGHSETEIIEIISRIRTCNSIRLAAENRRKMQVFYGVLLQYFAVLATQSPVKFKIIDTLVKPLIEMSGETPYFAAICARERLIHTRTRLCEDIKVPGKSSWPNLKTLLLLRLWSLIFPCSDFRHVVATPMLLLMCEYLMRCPIQSGRDVAVGSFLCSMVLVATKESKKFCPEAIVFLQSLLVTSFKGKLGTHLHNEINDQFMELKTLKPWLIIHEQVHDVSPVNVLEIMGMDPDAPYFSSDNFKAGVLLSVAECLRGFVIIHEELCSFPEIFLPISSLLEEILEKSELPGPLRDIFHEVVDLIKKRSEEHHASRDPLRMRKKKPEPIKQLNPKFEENYIKGLDYDPDRERAQLKKLKKRIKSENKGARRELQKDNHFLAAVKEKMRKKQEEERAEKYGQAMAFLQEQESAFKSGQLGKGKGRKRRR
;
A
#
# COMPACT_ATOMS: atom_id res chain seq x y z
N MET A 1 5.63 33.60 -28.75
CA MET A 1 4.77 34.53 -27.99
C MET A 1 3.49 33.79 -27.69
N SER A 2 2.94 33.62 -26.50
CA SER A 2 3.21 34.04 -25.12
C SER A 2 2.34 33.06 -24.30
N ALA A 3 2.88 32.32 -23.32
CA ALA A 3 2.60 32.45 -21.87
C ALA A 3 1.08 32.56 -21.54
N ARG A 4 0.48 31.87 -20.56
CA ARG A 4 0.93 31.29 -19.28
C ARG A 4 -0.33 30.70 -18.61
N ASP A 5 -0.12 29.90 -17.56
CA ASP A 5 -1.08 29.51 -16.50
C ASP A 5 -2.20 28.58 -16.97
N TRP A 6 -2.44 27.40 -16.38
CA TRP A 6 -2.80 27.18 -14.99
C TRP A 6 -2.21 25.86 -14.44
N GLU A 7 -1.26 26.00 -13.51
CA GLU A 7 -1.06 25.09 -12.39
C GLU A 7 -2.10 25.44 -11.31
N GLN A 8 -2.83 24.45 -10.80
CA GLN A 8 -3.54 24.41 -9.52
C GLN A 8 -3.80 22.91 -9.28
N SER A 9 -3.03 22.22 -8.43
CA SER A 9 -3.11 22.20 -6.96
C SER A 9 -4.48 21.73 -6.50
N ASP A 10 -4.57 20.43 -6.21
CA ASP A 10 -5.47 19.88 -5.18
C ASP A 10 -4.56 19.05 -4.25
N ASP A 11 -4.14 19.73 -3.18
CA ASP A 11 -3.58 19.14 -1.97
C ASP A 11 -4.70 18.41 -1.23
N ASP A 12 -4.62 17.08 -1.18
CA ASP A 12 -5.38 16.29 -0.22
C ASP A 12 -4.72 16.42 1.16
N GLU A 13 -5.20 17.41 1.91
CA GLU A 13 -4.92 17.70 3.31
C GLU A 13 -5.38 16.53 4.19
N VAL A 14 -4.46 15.60 4.48
CA VAL A 14 -4.65 14.57 5.52
C VAL A 14 -4.31 15.15 6.88
N ASP A 15 -5.36 15.52 7.61
CA ASP A 15 -5.39 15.84 9.03
C ASP A 15 -4.78 14.68 9.85
N LEU A 16 -3.50 14.84 10.21
CA LEU A 16 -2.84 14.02 11.23
C LEU A 16 -2.88 14.80 12.53
N GLY A 17 -3.85 14.44 13.37
CA GLY A 17 -3.92 14.83 14.77
C GLY A 17 -2.58 14.60 15.47
N ASP A 18 -2.01 15.71 15.89
CA ASP A 18 -0.87 15.83 16.78
C ASP A 18 -1.33 15.45 18.19
N ASP A 19 -0.84 14.33 18.72
CA ASP A 19 -0.90 14.04 20.15
C ASP A 19 0.29 13.15 20.57
N GLU A 20 1.10 13.75 21.45
CA GLU A 20 1.98 13.15 22.47
C GLU A 20 3.36 12.60 22.04
N MET A 21 4.27 13.53 21.72
CA MET A 21 5.70 13.37 21.97
C MET A 21 6.04 13.87 23.39
N GLU A 22 6.14 12.97 24.36
CA GLU A 22 6.68 13.29 25.69
C GLU A 22 8.21 13.46 25.63
N ASP A 23 8.62 14.73 25.74
CA ASP A 23 10.00 15.19 25.97
C ASP A 23 10.46 14.81 27.39
N PHE A 24 11.31 13.78 27.52
CA PHE A 24 12.04 13.51 28.77
C PHE A 24 13.20 14.50 28.93
N LYS A 25 12.95 15.62 29.64
CA LYS A 25 14.00 16.48 30.20
C LYS A 25 14.37 16.04 31.61
N GLU A 26 15.58 15.52 31.77
CA GLU A 26 16.25 15.36 33.06
C GLU A 26 16.37 16.72 33.77
N LYS A 27 15.77 16.83 34.96
CA LYS A 27 16.14 17.85 35.95
C LYS A 27 16.80 17.16 37.13
N GLY A 28 18.09 17.41 37.29
CA GLY A 28 18.80 17.20 38.54
C GLY A 28 18.28 18.16 39.61
N GLN A 29 17.95 17.62 40.78
CA GLN A 29 17.77 18.37 42.00
C GLN A 29 18.56 17.69 43.12
N GLU A 30 19.69 18.30 43.47
CA GLU A 30 20.23 18.25 44.82
C GLU A 30 19.28 19.00 45.75
N ILE A 31 18.79 18.37 46.83
CA ILE A 31 18.56 19.07 48.11
C ILE A 31 18.92 18.12 49.27
N ASN A 32 19.84 18.60 50.08
CA ASN A 32 20.33 18.08 51.35
C ASN A 32 19.37 18.50 52.47
N GLY A 33 19.04 17.62 53.43
CA GLY A 33 18.17 17.96 54.55
C GLY A 33 18.08 16.88 55.62
N LYS A 34 18.95 16.97 56.64
CA LYS A 34 18.97 16.15 57.85
C LYS A 34 17.75 16.38 58.76
N ALA A 35 17.21 15.31 59.34
CA ALA A 35 16.67 15.29 60.70
C ALA A 35 16.76 13.87 61.28
N VAL A 36 17.09 13.78 62.57
CA VAL A 36 17.55 12.61 63.33
C VAL A 36 16.55 12.29 64.46
N SER A 37 16.24 11.00 64.67
CA SER A 37 16.15 10.30 65.98
C SER A 37 15.81 8.81 65.73
N LYS A 38 16.72 7.83 65.98
CA LYS A 38 16.89 7.02 67.22
C LYS A 38 15.59 6.32 67.65
N ASP A 39 15.47 4.99 67.70
CA ASP A 39 16.21 3.92 68.43
C ASP A 39 15.86 2.54 67.80
N ALA A 40 16.50 1.39 68.00
CA ALA A 40 17.78 0.91 68.53
C ALA A 40 17.83 -0.64 68.27
N HIS A 41 19.03 -1.16 68.02
CA HIS A 41 19.52 -2.56 68.19
C HIS A 41 18.82 -3.72 67.43
N SER A 42 19.52 -4.52 66.63
CA SER A 42 20.60 -5.42 67.08
C SER A 42 21.74 -5.64 66.06
N LEU A 43 22.96 -5.66 66.59
CA LEU A 43 24.26 -5.81 65.93
C LEU A 43 24.68 -7.28 65.71
N LYS A 44 25.67 -7.41 64.80
CA LYS A 44 26.73 -8.44 64.63
C LYS A 44 26.50 -9.34 63.40
N ARG A 45 27.46 -9.54 62.49
CA ARG A 45 28.91 -9.31 62.51
C ARG A 45 29.44 -9.36 61.07
N GLU A 46 30.46 -8.56 60.78
CA GLU A 46 31.31 -8.65 59.60
C GLU A 46 31.95 -10.04 59.46
N SER A 47 32.19 -10.47 58.23
CA SER A 47 33.56 -10.61 57.68
C SER A 47 33.61 -11.58 56.50
N SER A 48 34.65 -11.36 55.69
CA SER A 48 35.25 -12.25 54.69
C SER A 48 34.69 -12.19 53.26
N VAL A 49 35.35 -11.31 52.49
CA VAL A 49 35.86 -11.62 51.15
C VAL A 49 36.04 -13.13 50.98
N LYS A 50 35.23 -13.74 50.12
CA LYS A 50 35.47 -15.09 49.60
C LYS A 50 35.46 -15.02 48.09
N GLN A 51 36.63 -15.36 47.56
CA GLN A 51 36.90 -15.78 46.19
C GLN A 51 35.70 -16.53 45.61
N GLN A 52 35.14 -16.03 44.50
CA GLN A 52 34.18 -16.80 43.73
C GLN A 52 34.93 -17.93 43.03
N VAL A 53 34.74 -19.11 43.61
CA VAL A 53 34.94 -20.41 42.98
C VAL A 53 34.07 -20.47 41.72
N LYS A 54 34.66 -20.92 40.62
CA LYS A 54 33.98 -21.27 39.38
C LYS A 54 33.00 -22.42 39.66
N ASP A 55 31.73 -22.09 39.88
CA ASP A 55 30.64 -23.06 39.81
C ASP A 55 30.03 -23.06 38.41
N VAL A 56 29.90 -24.27 37.87
CA VAL A 56 29.63 -24.63 36.47
C VAL A 56 28.12 -24.55 36.12
N SER A 57 27.35 -23.75 36.84
CA SER A 57 25.90 -23.64 36.59
C SER A 57 25.52 -22.22 36.18
N VAL A 58 25.08 -22.06 34.94
CA VAL A 58 24.47 -20.83 34.42
C VAL A 58 23.36 -20.37 35.39
N PRO A 59 23.30 -19.10 35.80
CA PRO A 59 22.22 -18.57 36.65
C PRO A 59 20.83 -18.73 36.01
N PHE A 60 19.81 -19.00 36.81
CA PHE A 60 18.43 -19.20 36.32
C PHE A 60 17.76 -17.87 35.95
N VAL A 61 18.02 -16.80 36.72
CA VAL A 61 17.53 -15.44 36.45
C VAL A 61 18.69 -14.62 35.90
N ILE A 62 18.54 -14.15 34.67
CA ILE A 62 19.53 -13.32 33.98
C ILE A 62 18.84 -12.05 33.50
N ASP A 63 19.36 -10.90 33.94
CA ASP A 63 18.89 -9.60 33.47
C ASP A 63 19.26 -9.39 32.00
N ALA A 64 18.38 -8.73 31.25
CA ALA A 64 18.61 -8.45 29.84
C ALA A 64 19.81 -7.48 29.68
N PRO A 65 20.86 -7.86 28.93
CA PRO A 65 22.01 -6.99 28.74
C PRO A 65 21.66 -5.77 27.88
N ASN A 66 22.07 -4.60 28.34
CA ASN A 66 21.79 -3.32 27.67
C ASN A 66 22.84 -2.97 26.61
N ASN A 67 24.08 -3.47 26.75
CA ASN A 67 25.18 -3.19 25.83
C ASN A 67 25.82 -4.46 25.27
N LEU A 68 26.49 -4.31 24.12
CA LEU A 68 27.25 -5.40 23.51
C LEU A 68 28.37 -5.92 24.41
N LYS A 69 29.04 -5.03 25.15
CA LYS A 69 30.11 -5.44 26.09
C LYS A 69 29.57 -6.35 27.20
N ASP A 70 28.40 -6.02 27.72
CA ASP A 70 27.73 -6.78 28.78
C ASP A 70 27.34 -8.17 28.25
N LEU A 71 26.74 -8.23 27.05
CA LEU A 71 26.42 -9.50 26.39
C LEU A 71 27.66 -10.33 26.09
N SER A 72 28.74 -9.74 25.55
CA SER A 72 29.98 -10.47 25.29
C SER A 72 30.59 -11.02 26.57
N SER A 73 30.68 -10.23 27.64
CA SER A 73 31.20 -10.70 28.93
C SER A 73 30.39 -11.84 29.55
N LEU A 74 29.08 -11.88 29.27
CA LEU A 74 28.18 -12.92 29.76
C LEU A 74 28.27 -14.22 28.94
N LEU A 75 28.68 -14.10 27.67
CA LEU A 75 28.83 -15.24 26.75
C LEU A 75 30.28 -15.73 26.64
N ASP A 76 31.26 -14.94 27.07
CA ASP A 76 32.69 -15.26 27.00
C ASP A 76 33.04 -16.41 27.95
N GLY A 77 33.45 -17.55 27.37
CA GLY A 77 33.88 -18.75 28.10
C GLY A 77 32.82 -19.84 28.26
N HIS A 78 31.60 -19.63 27.75
CA HIS A 78 30.51 -20.60 27.76
C HIS A 78 30.47 -21.49 26.52
N SER A 79 29.96 -22.72 26.69
CA SER A 79 29.78 -23.65 25.57
C SER A 79 28.61 -23.25 24.65
N GLU A 80 28.59 -23.74 23.41
CA GLU A 80 27.55 -23.40 22.41
C GLU A 80 26.13 -23.67 22.92
N THR A 81 25.94 -24.77 23.66
CA THR A 81 24.66 -25.14 24.28
C THR A 81 24.28 -24.23 25.43
N GLU A 82 25.26 -23.78 26.22
CA GLU A 82 25.05 -22.84 27.31
C GLU A 82 24.66 -21.45 26.78
N ILE A 83 25.20 -21.01 25.64
CA ILE A 83 24.85 -19.73 25.01
C ILE A 83 23.36 -19.71 24.63
N ILE A 84 22.84 -20.79 24.06
CA ILE A 84 21.41 -20.91 23.71
C ILE A 84 20.57 -20.89 24.99
N GLU A 85 20.99 -21.64 26.01
CA GLU A 85 20.29 -21.72 27.28
C GLU A 85 20.23 -20.34 27.95
N ILE A 86 21.35 -19.61 28.00
CA ILE A 86 21.43 -18.23 28.49
C ILE A 86 20.43 -17.34 27.74
N ILE A 87 20.43 -17.36 26.40
CA ILE A 87 19.54 -16.51 25.60
C ILE A 87 18.07 -16.88 25.86
N SER A 88 17.75 -18.17 25.97
CA SER A 88 16.40 -18.62 26.29
C SER A 88 15.96 -18.22 27.70
N ARG A 89 16.87 -18.25 28.68
CA ARG A 89 16.62 -17.82 30.06
C ARG A 89 16.42 -16.30 30.14
N ILE A 90 17.21 -15.51 29.41
CA ILE A 90 17.02 -14.06 29.31
C ILE A 90 15.62 -13.75 28.74
N ARG A 91 15.21 -14.43 27.67
CA ARG A 91 13.90 -14.24 27.04
C ARG A 91 12.73 -14.67 27.94
N THR A 92 12.86 -15.79 28.64
CA THR A 92 11.79 -16.29 29.53
C THR A 92 11.65 -15.41 30.77
N CYS A 93 12.75 -15.03 31.41
CA CYS A 93 12.74 -14.17 32.61
C CYS A 93 12.24 -12.75 32.31
N ASN A 94 12.50 -12.24 31.10
CA ASN A 94 12.11 -10.89 30.68
C ASN A 94 11.01 -10.90 29.61
N SER A 95 10.14 -11.91 29.60
CA SER A 95 9.09 -11.98 28.59
C SER A 95 8.08 -10.83 28.72
N ILE A 96 7.54 -10.40 27.58
CA ILE A 96 6.51 -9.34 27.49
C ILE A 96 5.23 -9.77 28.22
N ARG A 97 5.00 -11.09 28.35
CA ARG A 97 3.85 -11.66 29.06
C ARG A 97 3.93 -11.47 30.58
N LEU A 98 5.13 -11.31 31.13
CA LEU A 98 5.32 -11.12 32.58
C LEU A 98 5.06 -9.68 33.01
N ALA A 99 5.57 -8.70 32.26
CA ALA A 99 5.35 -7.28 32.52
C ALA A 99 5.49 -6.45 31.25
N ALA A 100 4.64 -5.42 31.09
CA ALA A 100 4.67 -4.53 29.92
C ALA A 100 6.00 -3.75 29.81
N GLU A 101 6.63 -3.41 30.93
CA GLU A 101 7.93 -2.72 30.99
C GLU A 101 9.07 -3.54 30.36
N ASN A 102 8.95 -4.87 30.34
CA ASN A 102 9.95 -5.75 29.75
C ASN A 102 10.01 -5.64 28.22
N ARG A 103 8.98 -5.05 27.58
CA ARG A 103 8.99 -4.80 26.13
C ARG A 103 10.17 -3.95 25.70
N ARG A 104 10.48 -2.88 26.45
CA ARG A 104 11.62 -2.01 26.14
C ARG A 104 12.95 -2.74 26.32
N LYS A 105 13.07 -3.54 27.39
CA LYS A 105 14.26 -4.39 27.63
C LYS A 105 14.48 -5.41 26.51
N MET A 106 13.42 -6.06 26.03
CA MET A 106 13.50 -7.02 24.93
C MET A 106 13.80 -6.38 23.58
N GLN A 107 13.32 -5.16 23.33
CA GLN A 107 13.72 -4.38 22.15
C GLN A 107 15.22 -4.07 22.18
N VAL A 108 15.73 -3.50 23.29
CA VAL A 108 17.17 -3.22 23.44
C VAL A 108 17.98 -4.51 23.28
N PHE A 109 17.56 -5.59 23.94
CA PHE A 109 18.22 -6.89 23.83
C PHE A 109 18.22 -7.44 22.40
N TYR A 110 17.13 -7.32 21.65
CA TYR A 110 17.08 -7.69 20.23
C TYR A 110 18.12 -6.91 19.41
N GLY A 111 18.21 -5.60 19.62
CA GLY A 111 19.20 -4.75 18.96
C GLY A 111 20.64 -5.15 19.27
N VAL A 112 20.92 -5.46 20.55
CA VAL A 112 22.23 -5.94 21.02
C VAL A 112 22.56 -7.32 20.44
N LEU A 113 21.59 -8.25 20.41
CA LEU A 113 21.76 -9.59 19.86
C LEU A 113 22.02 -9.54 18.34
N LEU A 114 21.31 -8.69 17.61
CA LEU A 114 21.55 -8.45 16.20
C LEU A 114 22.92 -7.81 15.94
N GLN A 115 23.38 -6.95 16.85
CA GLN A 115 24.74 -6.40 16.79
C GLN A 115 25.79 -7.47 17.08
N TYR A 116 25.56 -8.33 18.07
CA TYR A 116 26.44 -9.46 18.38
C TYR A 116 26.53 -10.44 17.21
N PHE A 117 25.41 -10.79 16.57
CA PHE A 117 25.37 -11.56 15.32
C PHE A 117 26.27 -10.93 14.24
N ALA A 118 26.17 -9.61 14.05
CA ALA A 118 26.99 -8.89 13.07
C ALA A 118 28.48 -8.85 13.43
N VAL A 119 28.82 -8.79 14.72
CA VAL A 119 30.22 -8.82 15.21
C VAL A 119 30.82 -10.21 15.02
N LEU A 120 30.09 -11.28 15.35
CA LEU A 120 30.53 -12.66 15.12
C LEU A 120 30.86 -12.93 13.65
N ALA A 121 30.07 -12.35 12.74
CA ALA A 121 30.32 -12.43 11.30
C ALA A 121 31.58 -11.69 10.82
N THR A 122 32.21 -10.88 11.68
CA THR A 122 33.43 -10.12 11.39
C THR A 122 34.68 -10.74 12.06
N GLN A 123 34.51 -11.70 12.98
CA GLN A 123 35.62 -12.36 13.67
C GLN A 123 36.31 -13.39 12.77
N SER A 124 37.64 -13.47 12.84
CA SER A 124 38.46 -14.50 12.17
C SER A 124 39.13 -15.41 13.23
N PRO A 125 38.82 -16.72 13.29
CA PRO A 125 37.87 -17.49 12.48
C PRO A 125 36.39 -17.25 12.86
N VAL A 126 35.50 -17.40 11.88
CA VAL A 126 34.06 -17.18 12.05
C VAL A 126 33.43 -18.36 12.80
N LYS A 127 32.74 -18.08 13.90
CA LYS A 127 32.05 -19.10 14.72
C LYS A 127 30.65 -19.41 14.17
N PHE A 128 30.57 -20.09 13.03
CA PHE A 128 29.30 -20.33 12.32
C PHE A 128 28.25 -21.08 13.13
N LYS A 129 28.65 -22.06 13.94
CA LYS A 129 27.72 -22.79 14.81
C LYS A 129 26.97 -21.85 15.76
N ILE A 130 27.69 -20.91 16.36
CA ILE A 130 27.08 -19.90 17.24
C ILE A 130 26.12 -19.02 16.42
N ILE A 131 26.53 -18.55 15.24
CA ILE A 131 25.68 -17.73 14.37
C ILE A 131 24.36 -18.46 14.03
N ASP A 132 24.42 -19.73 13.66
CA ASP A 132 23.25 -20.54 13.33
C ASP A 132 22.32 -20.72 14.54
N THR A 133 22.89 -20.95 15.72
CA THR A 133 22.10 -21.06 16.96
C THR A 133 21.39 -19.76 17.36
N LEU A 134 21.89 -18.59 16.91
CA LEU A 134 21.25 -17.29 17.14
C LEU A 134 20.06 -17.02 16.20
N VAL A 135 19.97 -17.70 15.05
CA VAL A 135 18.93 -17.44 14.04
C VAL A 135 17.54 -17.69 14.61
N LYS A 136 17.33 -18.84 15.25
CA LYS A 136 16.02 -19.20 15.83
C LYS A 136 15.54 -18.20 16.90
N PRO A 137 16.36 -17.84 17.92
CA PRO A 137 16.01 -16.78 18.87
C PRO A 137 15.67 -15.44 18.20
N LEU A 138 16.43 -15.03 17.18
CA LEU A 138 16.17 -13.78 16.45
C LEU A 138 14.83 -13.80 15.71
N ILE A 139 14.48 -14.93 15.06
CA ILE A 139 13.19 -15.12 14.40
C ILE A 139 12.06 -15.04 15.43
N GLU A 140 12.16 -15.77 16.54
CA GLU A 140 11.10 -15.77 17.56
C GLU A 140 10.91 -14.39 18.20
N MET A 141 12.00 -13.70 18.54
CA MET A 141 11.95 -12.33 19.08
C MET A 141 11.40 -11.31 18.07
N SER A 142 11.65 -11.51 16.78
CA SER A 142 11.08 -10.65 15.74
C SER A 142 9.55 -10.80 15.65
N GLY A 143 9.01 -12.00 15.94
CA GLY A 143 7.57 -12.22 16.06
C GLY A 143 6.95 -11.55 17.29
N GLU A 144 7.70 -11.43 18.39
CA GLU A 144 7.27 -10.73 19.60
C GLU A 144 7.32 -9.20 19.45
N THR A 145 8.28 -8.67 18.68
CA THR A 145 8.52 -7.21 18.51
C THR A 145 8.70 -6.78 17.04
N PRO A 146 7.70 -7.01 16.17
CA PRO A 146 7.86 -6.89 14.71
C PRO A 146 8.22 -5.49 14.23
N TYR A 147 7.60 -4.44 14.79
CA TYR A 147 7.88 -3.06 14.42
C TYR A 147 9.33 -2.66 14.71
N PHE A 148 9.85 -3.03 15.89
CA PHE A 148 11.22 -2.70 16.27
C PHE A 148 12.22 -3.50 15.41
N ALA A 149 11.95 -4.79 15.18
CA ALA A 149 12.77 -5.62 14.29
C ALA A 149 12.85 -5.03 12.87
N ALA A 150 11.73 -4.53 12.34
CA ALA A 150 11.67 -3.89 11.03
C ALA A 150 12.46 -2.57 10.99
N ILE A 151 12.35 -1.73 12.04
CA ILE A 151 13.13 -0.49 12.15
C ILE A 151 14.64 -0.80 12.16
N CYS A 152 15.09 -1.72 13.01
CA CYS A 152 16.50 -2.12 13.06
C CYS A 152 17.03 -2.66 11.73
N ALA A 153 16.24 -3.48 11.03
CA ALA A 153 16.63 -4.00 9.72
C ALA A 153 16.71 -2.88 8.68
N ARG A 154 15.71 -1.98 8.64
CA ARG A 154 15.66 -0.86 7.71
C ARG A 154 16.80 0.12 7.90
N GLU A 155 17.13 0.49 9.14
CA GLU A 155 18.27 1.35 9.44
C GLU A 155 19.59 0.74 8.97
N ARG A 156 19.80 -0.56 9.20
CA ARG A 156 21.00 -1.28 8.74
C ARG A 156 21.06 -1.39 7.22
N LEU A 157 19.93 -1.57 6.54
CA LEU A 157 19.86 -1.54 5.07
C LEU A 157 20.24 -0.16 4.51
N ILE A 158 19.72 0.93 5.11
CA ILE A 158 20.06 2.30 4.72
C ILE A 158 21.56 2.56 4.93
N HIS A 159 22.11 2.15 6.07
CA HIS A 159 23.54 2.27 6.36
C HIS A 159 24.42 1.45 5.39
N THR A 160 23.96 0.27 5.01
CA THR A 160 24.65 -0.60 4.05
C THR A 160 24.65 0.02 2.65
N ARG A 161 23.51 0.57 2.22
CA ARG A 161 23.39 1.25 0.92
C ARG A 161 24.22 2.53 0.84
N THR A 162 24.21 3.35 1.90
CA THR A 162 25.02 4.58 1.94
C THR A 162 26.50 4.26 1.83
N ARG A 163 26.97 3.26 2.59
CA ARG A 163 28.34 2.75 2.45
C ARG A 163 28.65 2.21 1.05
N LEU A 164 27.74 1.45 0.44
CA LEU A 164 27.90 0.98 -0.94
C LEU A 164 28.09 2.17 -1.91
N CYS A 165 27.27 3.22 -1.78
CA CYS A 165 27.39 4.42 -2.60
C CYS A 165 28.71 5.18 -2.37
N GLU A 166 29.32 5.09 -1.20
CA GLU A 166 30.64 5.65 -0.90
C GLU A 166 31.75 4.77 -1.48
N ASP A 167 31.66 3.45 -1.30
CA ASP A 167 32.65 2.48 -1.76
C ASP A 167 32.77 2.47 -3.29
N ILE A 168 31.65 2.61 -4.02
CA ILE A 168 31.64 2.69 -5.50
C ILE A 168 32.40 3.93 -6.02
N LYS A 169 32.45 5.02 -5.26
CA LYS A 169 33.16 6.25 -5.67
C LYS A 169 34.68 6.08 -5.62
N VAL A 170 35.18 5.09 -4.89
CA VAL A 170 36.62 4.87 -4.70
C VAL A 170 37.10 3.81 -5.71
N PRO A 171 37.83 4.20 -6.76
CA PRO A 171 38.33 3.23 -7.73
C PRO A 171 39.34 2.27 -7.07
N GLY A 172 39.22 0.98 -7.37
CA GLY A 172 40.13 -0.07 -6.87
C GLY A 172 39.77 -0.65 -5.49
N LYS A 173 38.74 -0.14 -4.81
CA LYS A 173 38.18 -0.79 -3.63
C LYS A 173 37.07 -1.76 -4.07
N SER A 174 37.09 -3.00 -3.57
CA SER A 174 35.95 -3.91 -3.79
C SER A 174 34.70 -3.34 -3.12
N SER A 175 33.67 -3.12 -3.93
CA SER A 175 32.36 -2.60 -3.49
C SER A 175 31.38 -3.72 -3.13
N TRP A 176 31.82 -4.98 -3.19
CA TRP A 176 30.98 -6.15 -2.91
C TRP A 176 30.69 -6.30 -1.41
N PRO A 177 29.54 -6.90 -1.03
CA PRO A 177 29.16 -7.02 0.36
C PRO A 177 30.10 -7.94 1.13
N ASN A 178 30.42 -7.54 2.37
CA ASN A 178 31.19 -8.37 3.28
C ASN A 178 30.33 -9.52 3.87
N LEU A 179 30.99 -10.45 4.58
CA LEU A 179 30.32 -11.62 5.15
C LEU A 179 29.19 -11.23 6.12
N LYS A 180 29.44 -10.20 6.94
CA LYS A 180 28.42 -9.61 7.83
C LYS A 180 27.16 -9.21 7.06
N THR A 181 27.31 -8.47 5.96
CA THR A 181 26.18 -8.01 5.15
C THR A 181 25.45 -9.19 4.50
N LEU A 182 26.17 -10.16 3.93
CA LEU A 182 25.57 -11.37 3.34
C LEU A 182 24.75 -12.16 4.37
N LEU A 183 25.29 -12.39 5.56
CA LEU A 183 24.58 -13.13 6.62
C LEU A 183 23.38 -12.35 7.15
N LEU A 184 23.46 -11.02 7.24
CA LEU A 184 22.32 -10.18 7.62
C LEU A 184 21.22 -10.20 6.56
N LEU A 185 21.56 -10.07 5.27
CA LEU A 185 20.61 -10.21 4.17
C LEU A 185 19.94 -11.60 4.20
N ARG A 186 20.71 -12.65 4.49
CA ARG A 186 20.17 -14.01 4.60
C ARG A 186 19.23 -14.13 5.79
N LEU A 187 19.61 -13.61 6.96
CA LEU A 187 18.77 -13.59 8.15
C LEU A 187 17.44 -12.86 7.89
N TRP A 188 17.48 -11.67 7.27
CA TRP A 188 16.27 -10.91 6.98
C TRP A 188 15.36 -11.59 5.95
N SER A 189 15.92 -12.34 4.99
CA SER A 189 15.13 -13.17 4.07
C SER A 189 14.38 -14.31 4.77
N LEU A 190 14.83 -14.74 5.95
CA LEU A 190 14.17 -15.76 6.77
C LEU A 190 13.15 -15.16 7.74
N ILE A 191 13.44 -13.97 8.27
CA ILE A 191 12.56 -13.27 9.23
C ILE A 191 11.34 -12.66 8.53
N PHE A 192 11.55 -12.00 7.39
CA PHE A 192 10.51 -11.20 6.73
C PHE A 192 9.99 -11.89 5.47
N PRO A 193 8.66 -11.89 5.24
CA PRO A 193 8.07 -12.49 4.06
C PRO A 193 8.51 -11.75 2.78
N CYS A 194 8.97 -12.50 1.78
CA CYS A 194 9.38 -11.95 0.49
C CYS A 194 8.26 -12.02 -0.58
N SER A 195 7.16 -12.70 -0.27
CA SER A 195 6.00 -12.91 -1.15
C SER A 195 5.10 -11.67 -1.33
N ASP A 196 5.06 -10.79 -0.33
CA ASP A 196 4.23 -9.57 -0.33
C ASP A 196 4.47 -8.67 -1.53
N PHE A 197 3.42 -8.01 -2.02
CA PHE A 197 3.55 -7.03 -3.11
C PHE A 197 4.56 -5.92 -2.77
N ARG A 198 4.44 -5.36 -1.55
CA ARG A 198 5.37 -4.36 -1.01
C ARG A 198 5.54 -4.58 0.49
N HIS A 199 6.79 -4.72 0.93
CA HIS A 199 7.14 -4.93 2.33
C HIS A 199 8.25 -3.97 2.77
N VAL A 200 8.18 -3.45 4.00
CA VAL A 200 9.04 -2.35 4.51
C VAL A 200 10.52 -2.74 4.58
N VAL A 201 10.84 -4.02 4.80
CA VAL A 201 12.22 -4.56 4.84
C VAL A 201 12.57 -5.39 3.61
N ALA A 202 11.80 -6.44 3.29
CA ALA A 202 12.08 -7.32 2.15
C ALA A 202 12.20 -6.61 0.79
N THR A 203 11.35 -5.62 0.48
CA THR A 203 11.45 -4.87 -0.78
C THR A 203 12.77 -4.09 -0.89
N PRO A 204 13.16 -3.21 0.08
CA PRO A 204 14.46 -2.53 -0.01
C PRO A 204 15.66 -3.48 0.10
N MET A 205 15.54 -4.60 0.80
CA MET A 205 16.56 -5.65 0.82
C MET A 205 16.79 -6.25 -0.58
N LEU A 206 15.71 -6.62 -1.29
CA LEU A 206 15.78 -7.13 -2.66
C LEU A 206 16.37 -6.09 -3.62
N LEU A 207 15.93 -4.84 -3.51
CA LEU A 207 16.48 -3.73 -4.30
C LEU A 207 17.98 -3.53 -4.04
N LEU A 208 18.43 -3.64 -2.79
CA LEU A 208 19.85 -3.55 -2.46
C LEU A 208 20.66 -4.70 -3.06
N MET A 209 20.13 -5.94 -3.02
CA MET A 209 20.78 -7.09 -3.67
C MET A 209 20.91 -6.88 -5.18
N CYS A 210 19.86 -6.42 -5.85
CA CYS A 210 19.91 -6.07 -7.28
C CYS A 210 20.89 -4.91 -7.55
N GLU A 211 20.93 -3.89 -6.68
CA GLU A 211 21.85 -2.76 -6.80
C GLU A 211 23.32 -3.20 -6.71
N TYR A 212 23.65 -4.15 -5.84
CA TYR A 212 24.98 -4.77 -5.80
C TYR A 212 25.34 -5.44 -7.13
N LEU A 213 24.44 -6.30 -7.65
CA LEU A 213 24.66 -7.04 -8.91
C LEU A 213 24.84 -6.12 -10.12
N MET A 214 24.18 -4.97 -10.11
CA MET A 214 24.22 -4.03 -11.21
C MET A 214 25.32 -3.00 -11.14
N ARG A 215 25.71 -2.54 -9.93
CA ARG A 215 26.61 -1.39 -9.77
C ARG A 215 28.05 -1.76 -9.38
N CYS A 216 28.28 -2.99 -8.90
CA CYS A 216 29.61 -3.38 -8.42
C CYS A 216 30.47 -3.97 -9.54
N PRO A 217 31.66 -3.42 -9.82
CA PRO A 217 32.57 -4.00 -10.79
C PRO A 217 33.19 -5.29 -10.24
N ILE A 218 33.40 -6.28 -11.11
CA ILE A 218 34.09 -7.53 -10.76
C ILE A 218 35.59 -7.30 -10.87
N GLN A 219 36.32 -7.34 -9.75
CA GLN A 219 37.78 -7.10 -9.71
C GLN A 219 38.58 -8.36 -9.38
N SER A 220 37.95 -9.34 -8.71
CA SER A 220 38.58 -10.59 -8.25
C SER A 220 37.67 -11.80 -8.46
N GLY A 221 38.25 -13.01 -8.42
CA GLY A 221 37.45 -14.25 -8.44
C GLY A 221 36.55 -14.39 -7.21
N ARG A 222 36.95 -13.81 -6.06
CA ARG A 222 36.10 -13.70 -4.88
C ARG A 222 34.82 -12.93 -5.17
N ASP A 223 34.91 -11.81 -5.87
CA ASP A 223 33.74 -11.00 -6.26
C ASP A 223 32.77 -11.80 -7.13
N VAL A 224 33.29 -12.64 -8.03
CA VAL A 224 32.47 -13.54 -8.88
C VAL A 224 31.67 -14.51 -8.02
N ALA A 225 32.29 -15.15 -7.03
CA ALA A 225 31.60 -16.07 -6.13
C ALA A 225 30.57 -15.36 -5.25
N VAL A 226 30.88 -14.16 -4.74
CA VAL A 226 29.93 -13.35 -3.95
C VAL A 226 28.73 -12.92 -4.80
N GLY A 227 28.96 -12.50 -6.05
CA GLY A 227 27.88 -12.16 -6.98
C GLY A 227 27.00 -13.37 -7.33
N SER A 228 27.60 -14.53 -7.59
CA SER A 228 26.87 -15.79 -7.83
C SER A 228 26.00 -16.17 -6.62
N PHE A 229 26.53 -16.03 -5.41
CA PHE A 229 25.78 -16.25 -4.18
C PHE A 229 24.62 -15.26 -4.01
N LEU A 230 24.82 -13.97 -4.31
CA LEU A 230 23.74 -12.98 -4.29
C LEU A 230 22.61 -13.34 -5.28
N CYS A 231 22.95 -13.83 -6.48
CA CYS A 231 21.93 -14.34 -7.42
C CYS A 231 21.12 -15.50 -6.82
N SER A 232 21.79 -16.43 -6.13
CA SER A 232 21.12 -17.52 -5.40
C SER A 232 20.21 -17.01 -4.26
N MET A 233 20.64 -15.97 -3.54
CA MET A 233 19.80 -15.34 -2.51
C MET A 233 18.58 -14.64 -3.10
N VAL A 234 18.74 -13.93 -4.22
CA VAL A 234 17.64 -13.30 -4.96
C VAL A 234 16.66 -14.38 -5.42
N LEU A 235 17.16 -15.49 -5.98
CA LEU A 235 16.34 -16.63 -6.40
C LEU A 235 15.48 -17.18 -5.25
N VAL A 236 16.08 -17.39 -4.08
CA VAL A 236 15.37 -17.87 -2.89
C VAL A 236 14.32 -16.86 -2.43
N ALA A 237 14.65 -15.57 -2.44
CA ALA A 237 13.71 -14.52 -2.04
C ALA A 237 12.54 -14.36 -3.03
N THR A 238 12.75 -14.59 -4.33
CA THR A 238 11.70 -14.42 -5.34
C THR A 238 10.91 -15.68 -5.64
N LYS A 239 11.36 -16.86 -5.19
CA LYS A 239 10.75 -18.18 -5.47
C LYS A 239 9.24 -18.23 -5.28
N GLU A 240 8.72 -17.71 -4.17
CA GLU A 240 7.27 -17.71 -3.90
C GLU A 240 6.54 -16.60 -4.66
N SER A 241 7.15 -15.42 -4.75
CA SER A 241 6.55 -14.24 -5.37
C SER A 241 6.52 -14.28 -6.91
N LYS A 242 7.36 -15.13 -7.52
CA LYS A 242 7.67 -15.19 -8.96
C LYS A 242 8.00 -13.83 -9.59
N LYS A 243 8.47 -12.86 -8.78
CA LYS A 243 8.87 -11.53 -9.26
C LYS A 243 10.08 -11.64 -10.18
N PHE A 244 9.99 -10.98 -11.33
CA PHE A 244 11.06 -10.95 -12.31
C PHE A 244 12.18 -9.99 -11.85
N CYS A 245 13.41 -10.50 -11.77
CA CYS A 245 14.61 -9.74 -11.40
C CYS A 245 15.64 -9.79 -12.55
N PRO A 246 15.59 -8.85 -13.50
CA PRO A 246 16.47 -8.86 -14.66
C PRO A 246 17.94 -8.76 -14.28
N GLU A 247 18.27 -8.06 -13.20
CA GLU A 247 19.64 -7.82 -12.75
C GLU A 247 20.40 -9.12 -12.47
N ALA A 248 19.74 -10.09 -11.82
CA ALA A 248 20.32 -11.39 -11.53
C ALA A 248 20.55 -12.22 -12.80
N ILE A 249 19.58 -12.22 -13.72
CA ILE A 249 19.67 -12.97 -14.98
C ILE A 249 20.80 -12.40 -15.86
N VAL A 250 20.86 -11.07 -16.00
CA VAL A 250 21.92 -10.39 -16.76
C VAL A 250 23.29 -10.62 -16.13
N PHE A 251 23.39 -10.62 -14.80
CA PHE A 251 24.63 -10.94 -14.11
C PHE A 251 25.10 -12.37 -14.41
N LEU A 252 24.21 -13.37 -14.29
CA LEU A 252 24.51 -14.77 -14.62
C LEU A 252 24.92 -14.94 -16.08
N GLN A 253 24.17 -14.34 -17.01
CA GLN A 253 24.50 -14.36 -18.45
C GLN A 253 25.90 -13.78 -18.70
N SER A 254 26.24 -12.69 -18.03
CA SER A 254 27.56 -12.08 -18.19
C SER A 254 28.69 -12.95 -17.62
N LEU A 255 28.45 -13.66 -16.51
CA LEU A 255 29.41 -14.64 -16.01
C LEU A 255 29.63 -15.78 -17.02
N LEU A 256 28.56 -16.28 -17.64
CA LEU A 256 28.67 -17.29 -18.70
C LEU A 256 29.49 -16.76 -19.89
N VAL A 257 29.31 -15.52 -20.31
CA VAL A 257 30.15 -14.90 -21.36
C VAL A 257 31.63 -14.86 -20.96
N THR A 258 31.96 -14.61 -19.69
CA THR A 258 33.37 -14.61 -19.22
C THR A 258 34.01 -16.00 -19.17
N SER A 259 33.23 -17.08 -19.27
CA SER A 259 33.73 -18.46 -19.33
C SER A 259 34.15 -18.87 -20.75
N PHE A 260 33.84 -18.04 -21.74
CA PHE A 260 34.03 -18.33 -23.16
C PHE A 260 35.36 -17.77 -23.71
N LYS A 261 36.14 -18.61 -24.39
CA LYS A 261 37.44 -18.24 -25.00
C LYS A 261 37.33 -17.54 -26.37
N GLY A 262 36.19 -17.63 -27.06
CA GLY A 262 36.02 -17.14 -28.43
C GLY A 262 35.48 -15.72 -28.54
N LYS A 263 35.51 -15.15 -29.76
CA LYS A 263 34.66 -14.00 -30.08
C LYS A 263 33.23 -14.51 -30.20
N LEU A 264 32.35 -14.07 -29.31
CA LEU A 264 30.91 -14.34 -29.41
C LEU A 264 30.40 -13.80 -30.75
N GLY A 265 29.41 -14.45 -31.37
CA GLY A 265 28.80 -13.95 -32.59
C GLY A 265 28.43 -12.47 -32.45
N THR A 266 28.72 -11.67 -33.48
CA THR A 266 28.65 -10.19 -33.46
C THR A 266 27.29 -9.63 -33.02
N HIS A 267 26.20 -10.42 -33.07
CA HIS A 267 24.86 -10.02 -32.63
C HIS A 267 24.66 -10.11 -31.11
N LEU A 268 25.03 -11.21 -30.43
CA LEU A 268 24.89 -11.30 -28.96
C LEU A 268 25.84 -10.33 -28.25
N HIS A 269 27.03 -10.12 -28.80
CA HIS A 269 28.03 -9.23 -28.21
C HIS A 269 27.55 -7.77 -28.15
N ASN A 270 26.81 -7.30 -29.16
CA ASN A 270 26.39 -5.90 -29.25
C ASN A 270 25.12 -5.61 -28.43
N GLU A 271 24.15 -6.52 -28.38
CA GLU A 271 22.92 -6.34 -27.58
C GLU A 271 23.18 -6.44 -26.06
N ILE A 272 24.10 -7.31 -25.64
CA ILE A 272 24.51 -7.47 -24.24
C ILE A 272 25.44 -6.31 -23.82
N ASN A 273 26.30 -5.82 -24.73
CA ASN A 273 27.19 -4.69 -24.44
C ASN A 273 26.41 -3.38 -24.29
N ASP A 274 25.48 -3.04 -25.17
CA ASP A 274 24.90 -1.68 -25.15
C ASP A 274 24.01 -1.36 -23.94
N GLN A 275 23.54 -2.38 -23.19
CA GLN A 275 22.61 -2.16 -22.09
C GLN A 275 23.27 -1.91 -20.72
N PHE A 276 24.52 -2.36 -20.48
CA PHE A 276 25.16 -2.27 -19.14
C PHE A 276 26.70 -2.10 -19.12
N MET A 277 27.29 -1.58 -20.20
CA MET A 277 28.74 -1.42 -20.41
C MET A 277 29.43 -0.28 -19.63
N GLU A 278 29.17 -0.15 -18.33
CA GLU A 278 30.09 0.59 -17.44
C GLU A 278 30.79 -0.29 -16.41
N LEU A 279 30.46 -1.59 -16.29
CA LEU A 279 30.88 -2.38 -15.12
C LEU A 279 31.60 -3.71 -15.35
N LYS A 280 32.01 -4.02 -16.58
CA LYS A 280 32.74 -5.27 -16.84
C LYS A 280 33.99 -4.96 -17.63
N THR A 281 35.10 -4.74 -16.93
CA THR A 281 36.39 -5.08 -17.49
C THR A 281 36.29 -6.56 -17.91
N LEU A 282 36.10 -6.80 -19.21
CA LEU A 282 35.97 -8.12 -19.86
C LEU A 282 37.30 -8.88 -19.76
N LYS A 283 37.76 -9.09 -18.53
CA LYS A 283 38.77 -10.09 -18.23
C LYS A 283 38.08 -11.45 -18.24
N PRO A 284 38.67 -12.46 -18.88
CA PRO A 284 38.15 -13.82 -18.85
C PRO A 284 38.30 -14.43 -17.44
N TRP A 285 37.27 -14.32 -16.60
CA TRP A 285 37.33 -14.75 -15.20
C TRP A 285 37.12 -16.26 -15.01
N LEU A 286 36.29 -16.88 -15.85
CA LEU A 286 35.78 -18.25 -15.63
C LEU A 286 36.24 -19.24 -16.69
N ILE A 287 37.36 -18.94 -17.35
CA ILE A 287 37.90 -19.80 -18.40
C ILE A 287 38.64 -20.99 -17.79
N ILE A 288 38.17 -22.20 -18.12
CA ILE A 288 38.80 -23.48 -17.78
C ILE A 288 39.85 -23.82 -18.84
N HIS A 289 41.06 -24.15 -18.40
CA HIS A 289 42.18 -24.52 -19.26
C HIS A 289 42.54 -26.01 -19.14
N GLU A 290 42.32 -26.61 -17.98
CA GLU A 290 42.64 -28.01 -17.67
C GLU A 290 41.39 -28.86 -17.38
N GLN A 291 41.50 -30.17 -17.58
CA GLN A 291 40.42 -31.12 -17.32
C GLN A 291 40.19 -31.28 -15.81
N VAL A 292 39.02 -30.85 -15.34
CA VAL A 292 38.60 -30.99 -13.92
C VAL A 292 37.78 -32.26 -13.76
N HIS A 293 38.20 -33.14 -12.84
CA HIS A 293 37.56 -34.45 -12.62
C HIS A 293 36.47 -34.43 -11.53
N ASP A 294 36.57 -33.53 -10.55
CA ASP A 294 35.61 -33.41 -9.45
C ASP A 294 35.12 -31.96 -9.34
N VAL A 295 33.82 -31.75 -9.47
CA VAL A 295 33.18 -30.43 -9.43
C VAL A 295 32.30 -30.37 -8.19
N SER A 296 32.75 -29.62 -7.20
CA SER A 296 31.96 -29.33 -5.99
C SER A 296 31.39 -27.91 -6.04
N PRO A 297 30.17 -27.70 -5.50
CA PRO A 297 29.60 -26.37 -5.36
C PRO A 297 30.45 -25.55 -4.39
N VAL A 298 30.65 -24.27 -4.69
CA VAL A 298 31.60 -23.46 -3.92
C VAL A 298 30.97 -23.02 -2.61
N ASN A 299 31.65 -23.27 -1.49
CA ASN A 299 31.23 -22.79 -0.18
C ASN A 299 31.64 -21.32 0.01
N VAL A 300 30.66 -20.42 -0.10
CA VAL A 300 30.86 -18.98 0.05
C VAL A 300 31.42 -18.61 1.43
N LEU A 301 31.10 -19.40 2.46
CA LEU A 301 31.60 -19.16 3.81
C LEU A 301 33.11 -19.36 3.90
N GLU A 302 33.64 -20.35 3.18
CA GLU A 302 35.08 -20.61 3.10
C GLU A 302 35.78 -19.54 2.26
N ILE A 303 35.23 -19.19 1.10
CA ILE A 303 35.73 -18.11 0.22
C ILE A 303 35.88 -16.79 0.97
N MET A 304 34.90 -16.44 1.81
CA MET A 304 34.90 -15.15 2.50
C MET A 304 35.97 -15.05 3.59
N GLY A 305 36.47 -16.19 4.08
CA GLY A 305 37.60 -16.27 5.02
C GLY A 305 38.98 -16.29 4.35
N MET A 306 39.05 -16.40 3.02
CA MET A 306 40.30 -16.41 2.26
C MET A 306 40.73 -14.99 1.84
N ASP A 307 42.04 -14.80 1.63
CA ASP A 307 42.58 -13.57 1.06
C ASP A 307 42.11 -13.38 -0.39
N PRO A 308 41.63 -12.19 -0.81
CA PRO A 308 41.09 -11.95 -2.15
C PRO A 308 42.01 -12.35 -3.31
N ASP A 309 43.33 -12.29 -3.10
CA ASP A 309 44.36 -12.60 -4.09
C ASP A 309 44.89 -14.05 -3.99
N ALA A 310 44.19 -14.93 -3.26
CA ALA A 310 44.61 -16.32 -3.12
C ALA A 310 44.63 -17.04 -4.49
N PRO A 311 45.65 -17.89 -4.75
CA PRO A 311 45.77 -18.62 -6.01
C PRO A 311 44.61 -19.59 -6.27
N TYR A 312 43.86 -19.95 -5.22
CA TYR A 312 42.64 -20.74 -5.30
C TYR A 312 41.60 -20.14 -6.26
N PHE A 313 41.47 -18.81 -6.30
CA PHE A 313 40.49 -18.15 -7.18
C PHE A 313 40.85 -18.22 -8.66
N SER A 314 42.12 -18.50 -8.97
CA SER A 314 42.59 -18.73 -10.34
C SER A 314 42.52 -20.21 -10.74
N SER A 315 42.27 -21.11 -9.79
CA SER A 315 42.20 -22.56 -10.04
C SER A 315 40.99 -22.94 -10.89
N ASP A 316 41.17 -23.92 -11.77
CA ASP A 316 40.09 -24.38 -12.65
C ASP A 316 38.99 -25.12 -11.89
N ASN A 317 39.32 -25.76 -10.76
CA ASN A 317 38.34 -26.35 -9.85
C ASN A 317 37.36 -25.31 -9.28
N PHE A 318 37.89 -24.15 -8.85
CA PHE A 318 37.06 -23.05 -8.37
C PHE A 318 36.15 -22.52 -9.49
N LYS A 319 36.70 -22.28 -10.69
CA LYS A 319 35.92 -21.81 -11.84
C LYS A 319 34.80 -22.79 -12.21
N ALA A 320 35.10 -24.09 -12.23
CA ALA A 320 34.12 -25.15 -12.47
C ALA A 320 33.01 -25.16 -11.41
N GLY A 321 33.36 -25.04 -10.13
CA GLY A 321 32.37 -24.98 -9.04
C GLY A 321 31.50 -23.72 -9.09
N VAL A 322 32.06 -22.57 -9.48
CA VAL A 322 31.28 -21.33 -9.69
C VAL A 322 30.33 -21.49 -10.87
N LEU A 323 30.78 -22.06 -11.99
CA LEU A 323 29.94 -22.32 -13.16
C LEU A 323 28.80 -23.28 -12.83
N LEU A 324 29.06 -24.29 -12.00
CA LEU A 324 28.03 -25.21 -11.50
C LEU A 324 26.96 -24.44 -10.74
N SER A 325 27.38 -23.57 -9.81
CA SER A 325 26.48 -22.74 -9.01
C SER A 325 25.67 -21.76 -9.87
N VAL A 326 26.29 -21.19 -10.91
CA VAL A 326 25.65 -20.29 -11.88
C VAL A 326 24.58 -21.04 -12.69
N ALA A 327 24.89 -22.25 -13.15
CA ALA A 327 23.96 -23.05 -13.94
C ALA A 327 22.77 -23.55 -13.13
N GLU A 328 22.99 -24.00 -11.89
CA GLU A 328 21.90 -24.36 -10.97
C GLU A 328 21.03 -23.14 -10.61
N CYS A 329 21.65 -21.97 -10.39
CA CYS A 329 20.90 -20.75 -10.14
C CYS A 329 20.07 -20.34 -11.36
N LEU A 330 20.65 -20.44 -12.57
CA LEU A 330 19.95 -20.18 -13.82
C LEU A 330 18.79 -21.14 -14.01
N ARG A 331 19.00 -22.45 -13.79
CA ARG A 331 17.95 -23.47 -13.80
C ARG A 331 16.79 -23.09 -12.88
N GLY A 332 17.09 -22.63 -11.67
CA GLY A 332 16.08 -22.11 -10.74
C GLY A 332 15.29 -20.93 -11.30
N PHE A 333 15.95 -19.96 -11.95
CA PHE A 333 15.27 -18.81 -12.56
C PHE A 333 14.39 -19.22 -13.74
N VAL A 334 14.86 -20.17 -14.57
CA VAL A 334 14.07 -20.74 -15.67
C VAL A 334 12.77 -21.36 -15.13
N ILE A 335 12.86 -22.15 -14.05
CA ILE A 335 11.70 -22.81 -13.41
C ILE A 335 10.72 -21.80 -12.79
N ILE A 336 11.20 -20.76 -12.10
CA ILE A 336 10.32 -19.77 -11.47
C ILE A 336 9.59 -18.91 -12.51
N HIS A 337 10.24 -18.65 -13.64
CA HIS A 337 9.75 -17.75 -14.68
C HIS A 337 9.03 -18.46 -15.84
N GLU A 338 8.71 -19.75 -15.72
CA GLU A 338 8.01 -20.53 -16.76
C GLU A 338 6.69 -19.91 -17.21
N GLU A 339 6.00 -19.14 -16.36
CA GLU A 339 4.70 -18.55 -16.68
C GLU A 339 4.79 -17.20 -17.41
N LEU A 340 6.00 -16.64 -17.59
CA LEU A 340 6.16 -15.33 -18.23
C LEU A 340 5.88 -15.42 -19.74
N CYS A 341 5.01 -14.55 -20.26
CA CYS A 341 4.74 -14.47 -21.70
C CYS A 341 5.99 -14.09 -22.53
N SER A 342 6.97 -13.43 -21.91
CA SER A 342 8.25 -13.03 -22.53
C SER A 342 9.37 -14.03 -22.27
N PHE A 343 9.05 -15.25 -21.82
CA PHE A 343 10.02 -16.28 -21.51
C PHE A 343 10.96 -16.59 -22.71
N PRO A 344 10.47 -16.77 -23.96
CA PRO A 344 11.34 -17.04 -25.09
C PRO A 344 12.37 -15.93 -25.32
N GLU A 345 11.96 -14.67 -25.24
CA GLU A 345 12.85 -13.51 -25.46
C GLU A 345 13.96 -13.41 -24.43
N ILE A 346 13.68 -13.82 -23.19
CA ILE A 346 14.62 -13.72 -22.07
C ILE A 346 15.62 -14.87 -22.10
N PHE A 347 15.15 -16.12 -22.31
CA PHE A 347 15.97 -17.31 -22.09
C PHE A 347 16.53 -17.94 -23.37
N LEU A 348 15.95 -17.74 -24.56
CA LEU A 348 16.52 -18.27 -25.81
C LEU A 348 17.94 -17.76 -26.09
N PRO A 349 18.27 -16.46 -25.89
CA PRO A 349 19.65 -15.99 -26.05
C PRO A 349 20.63 -16.70 -25.10
N ILE A 350 20.18 -17.05 -23.90
CA ILE A 350 20.98 -17.78 -22.91
C ILE A 350 21.16 -19.23 -23.34
N SER A 351 20.12 -19.87 -23.89
CA SER A 351 20.23 -21.22 -24.49
C SER A 351 21.29 -21.25 -25.58
N SER A 352 21.25 -20.31 -26.54
CA SER A 352 22.24 -20.24 -27.62
C SER A 352 23.66 -20.04 -27.07
N LEU A 353 23.82 -19.20 -26.05
CA LEU A 353 25.10 -19.02 -25.37
C LEU A 353 25.61 -20.33 -24.73
N LEU A 354 24.74 -21.08 -24.05
CA LEU A 354 25.12 -22.35 -23.41
C LEU A 354 25.52 -23.41 -24.44
N GLU A 355 24.83 -23.49 -25.58
CA GLU A 355 25.18 -24.38 -26.69
C GLU A 355 26.56 -24.04 -27.28
N GLU A 356 26.83 -22.75 -27.52
CA GLU A 356 28.14 -22.32 -27.99
C GLU A 356 29.26 -22.66 -27.01
N ILE A 357 29.00 -22.58 -25.69
CA ILE A 357 29.97 -22.95 -24.66
C ILE A 357 30.21 -24.47 -24.68
N LEU A 358 29.15 -25.28 -24.81
CA LEU A 358 29.23 -26.74 -24.89
C LEU A 358 30.03 -27.23 -26.11
N GLU A 359 29.89 -26.55 -27.25
CA GLU A 359 30.60 -26.91 -28.49
C GLU A 359 32.09 -26.57 -28.44
N LYS A 360 32.46 -25.42 -27.86
CA LYS A 360 33.81 -24.84 -27.98
C LYS A 360 34.70 -25.10 -26.76
N SER A 361 34.16 -25.59 -25.64
CA SER A 361 34.89 -25.75 -24.38
C SER A 361 34.90 -27.19 -23.88
N GLU A 362 36.06 -27.65 -23.40
CA GLU A 362 36.19 -28.93 -22.70
C GLU A 362 35.68 -28.80 -21.26
N LEU A 363 34.35 -28.86 -21.09
CA LEU A 363 33.71 -28.85 -19.77
C LEU A 363 33.72 -30.24 -19.10
N PRO A 364 33.83 -30.31 -17.76
CA PRO A 364 33.59 -31.52 -16.98
C PRO A 364 32.20 -32.12 -17.22
N GLY A 365 32.08 -33.45 -17.13
CA GLY A 365 30.82 -34.19 -17.33
C GLY A 365 29.61 -33.62 -16.58
N PRO A 366 29.68 -33.43 -15.25
CA PRO A 366 28.56 -32.91 -14.46
C PRO A 366 28.07 -31.52 -14.92
N LEU A 367 28.99 -30.67 -15.39
CA LEU A 367 28.64 -29.34 -15.91
C LEU A 367 27.95 -29.45 -17.27
N ARG A 368 28.40 -30.36 -18.14
CA ARG A 368 27.75 -30.63 -19.42
C ARG A 368 26.32 -31.10 -19.22
N ASP A 369 26.10 -32.02 -18.29
CA ASP A 369 24.78 -32.60 -18.02
C ASP A 369 23.78 -31.51 -17.58
N ILE A 370 24.18 -30.63 -16.66
CA ILE A 370 23.31 -29.54 -16.18
C ILE A 370 23.08 -28.50 -17.29
N PHE A 371 24.09 -28.19 -18.10
CA PHE A 371 23.92 -27.25 -19.20
C PHE A 371 22.95 -27.80 -20.25
N HIS A 372 23.05 -29.10 -20.59
CA HIS A 372 22.09 -29.78 -21.45
C HIS A 372 20.68 -29.76 -20.85
N GLU A 373 20.53 -30.07 -19.56
CA GLU A 373 19.22 -30.02 -18.88
C GLU A 373 18.59 -28.62 -18.97
N VAL A 374 19.37 -27.56 -18.73
CA VAL A 374 18.90 -26.18 -18.79
C VAL A 374 18.51 -25.78 -20.22
N VAL A 375 19.33 -26.14 -21.22
CA VAL A 375 19.03 -25.88 -22.64
C VAL A 375 17.74 -26.58 -23.07
N ASP A 376 17.59 -27.86 -22.73
CA ASP A 376 16.40 -28.65 -23.06
C ASP A 376 15.15 -28.08 -22.40
N LEU A 377 15.26 -27.67 -21.12
CA LEU A 377 14.17 -27.02 -20.40
C LEU A 377 13.74 -25.71 -21.06
N ILE A 378 14.71 -24.84 -21.43
CA ILE A 378 14.42 -23.56 -22.09
C ILE A 378 13.75 -23.79 -23.45
N LYS A 379 14.27 -24.71 -24.27
CA LYS A 379 13.73 -24.99 -25.61
C LYS A 379 12.30 -25.52 -25.53
N LYS A 380 12.06 -26.54 -24.71
CA LYS A 380 10.73 -27.13 -24.50
C LYS A 380 9.72 -26.06 -24.09
N ARG A 381 10.05 -25.24 -23.08
CA ARG A 381 9.15 -24.17 -22.61
C ARG A 381 8.95 -23.09 -23.66
N SER A 382 9.97 -22.74 -24.43
CA SER A 382 9.86 -21.75 -25.49
C SER A 382 8.93 -22.21 -26.62
N GLU A 383 8.96 -23.50 -26.97
CA GLU A 383 8.04 -24.09 -27.94
C GLU A 383 6.59 -24.07 -27.46
N GLU A 384 6.35 -24.42 -26.19
CA GLU A 384 5.04 -24.32 -25.53
C GLU A 384 4.50 -22.87 -25.59
N HIS A 385 5.34 -21.89 -25.25
CA HIS A 385 4.99 -20.47 -25.31
C HIS A 385 4.70 -20.01 -26.73
N HIS A 386 5.53 -20.36 -27.71
CA HIS A 386 5.30 -20.03 -29.12
C HIS A 386 3.98 -20.61 -29.64
N ALA A 387 3.62 -21.83 -29.25
CA ALA A 387 2.35 -22.45 -29.63
C ALA A 387 1.13 -21.74 -29.02
N SER A 388 1.24 -21.25 -27.78
CA SER A 388 0.17 -20.55 -27.05
C SER A 388 0.12 -19.03 -27.25
N ARG A 389 1.04 -18.45 -28.04
CA ARG A 389 1.29 -17.02 -28.05
C ARG A 389 0.17 -16.22 -28.74
N ASP A 390 -0.50 -15.38 -27.95
CA ASP A 390 -1.47 -14.42 -28.45
C ASP A 390 -0.90 -12.98 -28.49
N PRO A 391 -1.35 -12.14 -29.44
CA PRO A 391 -0.99 -10.73 -29.46
C PRO A 391 -1.60 -9.99 -28.26
N LEU A 392 -0.84 -9.06 -27.66
CA LEU A 392 -1.27 -8.28 -26.49
C LEU A 392 -2.50 -7.42 -26.77
N ARG A 393 -3.47 -7.46 -25.85
CA ARG A 393 -4.74 -6.69 -25.96
C ARG A 393 -4.97 -5.83 -24.72
N MET A 394 -4.01 -4.94 -24.40
CA MET A 394 -4.00 -4.11 -23.18
C MET A 394 -5.15 -3.08 -23.08
N ARG A 395 -5.72 -2.65 -24.21
CA ARG A 395 -6.72 -1.56 -24.25
C ARG A 395 -8.17 -2.04 -24.24
N LYS A 396 -8.43 -3.32 -23.95
CA LYS A 396 -9.80 -3.83 -23.81
C LYS A 396 -10.42 -3.32 -22.51
N LYS A 397 -11.13 -2.21 -22.58
CA LYS A 397 -11.96 -1.71 -21.48
C LYS A 397 -13.36 -2.33 -21.57
N LYS A 398 -13.94 -2.69 -20.42
CA LYS A 398 -15.37 -2.99 -20.37
C LYS A 398 -16.12 -1.69 -20.67
N PRO A 399 -17.11 -1.68 -21.58
CA PRO A 399 -17.88 -0.48 -21.86
C PRO A 399 -18.58 -0.01 -20.59
N GLU A 400 -18.57 1.29 -20.33
CA GLU A 400 -19.24 1.87 -19.17
C GLU A 400 -20.75 1.64 -19.31
N PRO A 401 -21.43 1.14 -18.26
CA PRO A 401 -22.87 0.99 -18.29
C PRO A 401 -23.53 2.38 -18.39
N ILE A 402 -24.68 2.44 -19.06
CA ILE A 402 -25.48 3.66 -19.13
C ILE A 402 -25.80 4.11 -17.70
N LYS A 403 -25.53 5.39 -17.38
CA LYS A 403 -25.83 5.97 -16.07
C LYS A 403 -27.32 5.81 -15.77
N GLN A 404 -27.64 5.01 -14.77
CA GLN A 404 -29.00 4.86 -14.27
C GLN A 404 -29.32 6.08 -13.39
N LEU A 405 -30.47 6.70 -13.64
CA LEU A 405 -30.99 7.78 -12.81
C LEU A 405 -32.17 7.25 -12.00
N ASN A 406 -32.20 7.59 -10.72
CA ASN A 406 -33.34 7.25 -9.89
C ASN A 406 -34.52 8.16 -10.29
N PRO A 407 -35.68 7.58 -10.67
CA PRO A 407 -36.84 8.39 -10.99
C PRO A 407 -37.27 9.16 -9.75
N LYS A 408 -37.58 10.45 -9.93
CA LYS A 408 -38.17 11.26 -8.87
C LYS A 408 -39.67 11.01 -8.86
N PHE A 409 -40.17 10.33 -7.84
CA PHE A 409 -41.59 10.11 -7.60
C PHE A 409 -41.90 10.19 -6.11
N GLU A 410 -43.17 10.33 -5.77
CA GLU A 410 -43.66 10.24 -4.39
C GLU A 410 -44.30 8.87 -4.19
N GLU A 411 -43.92 8.17 -3.12
CA GLU A 411 -44.41 6.81 -2.84
C GLU A 411 -45.94 6.75 -2.69
N ASN A 412 -46.53 7.78 -2.07
CA ASN A 412 -47.97 7.87 -1.79
C ASN A 412 -48.65 8.98 -2.60
N TYR A 413 -48.43 9.01 -3.92
CA TYR A 413 -49.01 10.05 -4.78
C TYR A 413 -50.55 10.08 -4.73
N ILE A 414 -51.11 11.26 -4.45
CA ILE A 414 -52.55 11.52 -4.41
C ILE A 414 -52.85 12.63 -5.41
N LYS A 415 -53.70 12.33 -6.40
CA LYS A 415 -54.08 13.29 -7.45
C LYS A 415 -54.77 14.51 -6.84
N GLY A 416 -54.18 15.69 -7.06
CA GLY A 416 -54.73 16.98 -6.63
C GLY A 416 -54.16 17.55 -5.33
N LEU A 417 -53.27 16.81 -4.65
CA LEU A 417 -52.45 17.34 -3.57
C LEU A 417 -51.19 18.01 -4.16
N ASP A 418 -50.83 19.19 -3.65
CA ASP A 418 -49.61 19.91 -4.03
C ASP A 418 -48.48 19.46 -3.07
N TYR A 419 -47.46 18.78 -3.59
CA TYR A 419 -46.30 18.29 -2.85
C TYR A 419 -45.09 19.22 -2.96
N ASP A 420 -45.32 20.50 -2.74
CA ASP A 420 -44.22 21.49 -2.69
C ASP A 420 -43.41 21.26 -1.39
N PRO A 421 -42.08 21.07 -1.47
CA PRO A 421 -41.24 20.91 -0.28
C PRO A 421 -41.27 22.16 0.62
N ASP A 422 -41.53 23.33 0.04
CA ASP A 422 -41.62 24.58 0.78
C ASP A 422 -43.05 24.82 1.30
N ARG A 423 -43.18 24.72 2.62
CA ARG A 423 -44.46 24.85 3.32
C ARG A 423 -45.06 26.25 3.17
N GLU A 424 -44.27 27.31 3.17
CA GLU A 424 -44.77 28.68 3.09
C GLU A 424 -45.38 28.94 1.71
N ARG A 425 -44.68 28.51 0.65
CA ARG A 425 -45.19 28.60 -0.72
C ARG A 425 -46.47 27.80 -0.93
N ALA A 426 -46.53 26.58 -0.41
CA ALA A 426 -47.73 25.74 -0.46
C ALA A 426 -48.93 26.41 0.23
N GLN A 427 -48.71 26.96 1.44
CA GLN A 427 -49.76 27.64 2.21
C GLN A 427 -50.24 28.91 1.52
N LEU A 428 -49.35 29.74 1.01
CA LEU A 428 -49.71 30.95 0.26
C LEU A 428 -50.54 30.63 -0.98
N LYS A 429 -50.17 29.59 -1.73
CA LYS A 429 -50.94 29.14 -2.90
C LYS A 429 -52.33 28.65 -2.49
N LYS A 430 -52.44 27.90 -1.39
CA LYS A 430 -53.72 27.44 -0.83
C LYS A 430 -54.61 28.61 -0.40
N LEU A 431 -54.05 29.61 0.30
CA LEU A 431 -54.77 30.82 0.72
C LEU A 431 -55.26 31.63 -0.49
N LYS A 432 -54.40 31.86 -1.49
CA LYS A 432 -54.79 32.55 -2.74
C LYS A 432 -55.92 31.82 -3.46
N LYS A 433 -55.89 30.48 -3.52
CA LYS A 433 -56.96 29.67 -4.12
C LYS A 433 -58.27 29.86 -3.36
N ARG A 434 -58.23 29.86 -2.01
CA ARG A 434 -59.41 30.08 -1.16
C ARG A 434 -59.99 31.49 -1.34
N ILE A 435 -59.15 32.52 -1.32
CA ILE A 435 -59.59 33.90 -1.56
C ILE A 435 -60.31 34.02 -2.92
N LYS A 436 -59.75 33.40 -3.97
CA LYS A 436 -60.37 33.42 -5.30
C LYS A 436 -61.70 32.68 -5.35
N SER A 437 -61.82 31.54 -4.67
CA SER A 437 -63.10 30.79 -4.62
C SER A 437 -64.16 31.52 -3.82
N GLU A 438 -63.80 32.08 -2.66
CA GLU A 438 -64.72 32.86 -1.82
C GLU A 438 -65.17 34.13 -2.55
N ASN A 439 -64.26 34.89 -3.17
CA ASN A 439 -64.61 36.07 -3.94
C ASN A 439 -65.56 35.73 -5.11
N LYS A 440 -65.34 34.59 -5.78
CA LYS A 440 -66.23 34.13 -6.86
C LYS A 440 -67.60 33.69 -6.31
N GLY A 441 -67.64 33.07 -5.13
CA GLY A 441 -68.87 32.70 -4.43
C GLY A 441 -69.68 33.92 -4.01
N ALA A 442 -69.06 34.85 -3.27
CA ALA A 442 -69.67 36.09 -2.82
C ALA A 442 -70.20 36.92 -4.00
N ARG A 443 -69.42 37.05 -5.08
CA ARG A 443 -69.88 37.75 -6.29
C ARG A 443 -71.13 37.10 -6.89
N ARG A 444 -71.21 35.77 -6.91
CA ARG A 444 -72.40 35.06 -7.43
C ARG A 444 -73.62 35.28 -6.53
N GLU A 445 -73.46 35.24 -5.22
CA GLU A 445 -74.58 35.48 -4.29
C GLU A 445 -75.07 36.94 -4.37
N LEU A 446 -74.16 37.93 -4.39
CA LEU A 446 -74.53 39.33 -4.60
C LEU A 446 -75.26 39.56 -5.94
N GLN A 447 -74.88 38.85 -7.00
CA GLN A 447 -75.60 38.90 -8.27
C GLN A 447 -77.01 38.32 -8.15
N LYS A 448 -77.18 37.18 -7.47
CA LYS A 448 -78.50 36.59 -7.21
C LYS A 448 -79.38 37.50 -6.35
N ASP A 449 -78.82 38.08 -5.30
CA ASP A 449 -79.53 39.01 -4.41
C ASP A 449 -79.96 40.28 -5.15
N ASN A 450 -79.09 40.83 -6.00
CA ASN A 450 -79.44 41.96 -6.85
C ASN A 450 -80.58 41.61 -7.82
N HIS A 451 -80.54 40.44 -8.44
CA HIS A 451 -81.64 39.98 -9.30
C HIS A 451 -82.94 39.80 -8.51
N PHE A 452 -82.86 39.25 -7.30
CA PHE A 452 -84.02 39.07 -6.43
C PHE A 452 -84.62 40.42 -6.00
N LEU A 453 -83.80 41.35 -5.52
CA LEU A 453 -84.23 42.69 -5.12
C LEU A 453 -84.82 43.48 -6.30
N ALA A 454 -84.25 43.34 -7.50
CA ALA A 454 -84.80 43.94 -8.71
C ALA A 454 -86.21 43.40 -8.98
N ALA A 455 -86.41 42.08 -8.94
CA ALA A 455 -87.73 41.46 -9.14
C ALA A 455 -88.75 41.88 -8.06
N VAL A 456 -88.33 42.01 -6.80
CA VAL A 456 -89.20 42.51 -5.71
C VAL A 456 -89.57 43.98 -5.94
N LYS A 457 -88.61 44.83 -6.30
CA LYS A 457 -88.86 46.24 -6.62
C LYS A 457 -89.81 46.39 -7.81
N GLU A 458 -89.65 45.59 -8.86
CA GLU A 458 -90.57 45.58 -9.99
C GLU A 458 -91.99 45.18 -9.59
N LYS A 459 -92.16 44.14 -8.75
CA LYS A 459 -93.48 43.77 -8.22
C LYS A 459 -94.11 44.91 -7.41
N MET A 460 -93.34 45.57 -6.55
CA MET A 460 -93.83 46.73 -5.78
C MET A 460 -94.22 47.90 -6.70
N ARG A 461 -93.42 48.19 -7.73
CA ARG A 461 -93.73 49.22 -8.74
C ARG A 461 -95.01 48.90 -9.51
N LYS A 462 -95.20 47.64 -9.94
CA LYS A 462 -96.43 47.20 -10.62
C LYS A 462 -97.66 47.39 -9.74
N LYS A 463 -97.60 46.99 -8.47
CA LYS A 463 -98.68 47.25 -7.50
C LYS A 463 -98.98 48.75 -7.34
N GLN A 464 -97.96 49.59 -7.24
CA GLN A 464 -98.15 51.05 -7.16
C GLN A 464 -98.69 51.68 -8.45
N GLU A 465 -98.37 51.11 -9.61
CA GLU A 465 -98.92 51.51 -10.91
C GLU A 465 -100.38 51.07 -11.04
N GLU A 466 -100.71 49.85 -10.61
CA GLU A 466 -102.09 49.33 -10.49
C GLU A 466 -102.93 50.19 -9.55
N GLU A 467 -102.47 50.46 -8.32
CA GLU A 467 -103.17 51.34 -7.38
C GLU A 467 -103.37 52.76 -7.93
N ARG A 468 -102.40 53.31 -8.66
CA ARG A 468 -102.54 54.62 -9.32
C ARG A 468 -103.53 54.57 -10.47
N ALA A 469 -103.50 53.51 -11.28
CA ALA A 469 -104.44 53.31 -12.38
C ALA A 469 -105.88 53.10 -11.87
N GLU A 470 -106.07 52.36 -10.77
CA GLU A 470 -107.35 52.22 -10.09
C GLU A 470 -107.86 53.56 -9.55
N LYS A 471 -107.02 54.33 -8.85
CA LYS A 471 -107.39 55.68 -8.38
C LYS A 471 -107.74 56.62 -9.54
N TYR A 472 -106.96 56.59 -10.62
CA TYR A 472 -107.24 57.37 -11.83
C TYR A 472 -108.54 56.91 -12.49
N GLY A 473 -108.77 55.60 -12.58
CA GLY A 473 -110.01 55.00 -13.11
C GLY A 473 -111.23 55.39 -12.29
N GLN A 474 -111.14 55.37 -10.96
CA GLN A 474 -112.19 55.86 -10.05
C GLN A 474 -112.47 57.36 -10.29
N ALA A 475 -111.43 58.18 -10.39
CA ALA A 475 -111.58 59.61 -10.68
C ALA A 475 -112.22 59.86 -12.07
N MET A 476 -111.84 59.08 -13.08
CA MET A 476 -112.39 59.18 -14.44
C MET A 476 -113.85 58.71 -14.49
N ALA A 477 -114.17 57.61 -13.80
CA ALA A 477 -115.55 57.11 -13.66
C ALA A 477 -116.44 58.16 -12.97
N PHE A 478 -115.94 58.81 -11.92
CA PHE A 478 -116.63 59.92 -11.26
C PHE A 478 -116.88 61.10 -12.21
N LEU A 479 -115.87 61.49 -13.02
CA LEU A 479 -116.04 62.53 -14.04
C LEU A 479 -117.06 62.14 -15.12
N GLN A 480 -117.05 60.87 -15.55
CA GLN A 480 -117.97 60.35 -16.56
C GLN A 480 -119.41 60.27 -16.02
N GLU A 481 -119.57 59.94 -14.74
CA GLU A 481 -120.86 60.00 -14.04
C GLU A 481 -121.39 61.44 -13.97
N GLN A 482 -120.52 62.43 -13.68
CA GLN A 482 -120.90 63.85 -13.78
C GLN A 482 -121.33 64.24 -15.20
N GLU A 483 -120.61 63.80 -16.23
CA GLU A 483 -120.97 64.08 -17.63
C GLU A 483 -122.30 63.42 -18.03
N SER A 484 -122.52 62.18 -17.59
CA SER A 484 -123.78 61.46 -17.80
C SER A 484 -124.95 62.17 -17.12
N ALA A 485 -124.80 62.59 -15.86
CA ALA A 485 -125.80 63.39 -15.14
C ALA A 485 -126.10 64.73 -15.83
N PHE A 486 -125.09 65.34 -16.46
CA PHE A 486 -125.26 66.55 -17.28
C PHE A 486 -126.06 66.28 -18.56
N LYS A 487 -125.74 65.19 -19.29
CA LYS A 487 -126.41 64.80 -20.55
C LYS A 487 -127.85 64.28 -20.35
N SER A 488 -128.10 63.50 -19.29
CA SER A 488 -129.40 62.93 -18.95
C SER A 488 -130.41 64.00 -18.48
N GLY A 489 -129.95 65.21 -18.16
CA GLY A 489 -130.81 66.34 -17.81
C GLY A 489 -131.26 66.37 -16.35
N GLN A 490 -130.68 65.54 -15.49
CA GLN A 490 -130.86 65.62 -14.02
C GLN A 490 -130.35 66.94 -13.43
N LEU A 491 -129.47 67.66 -14.14
CA LEU A 491 -128.99 69.01 -13.82
C LEU A 491 -129.78 70.15 -14.51
N GLY A 492 -130.97 69.87 -15.06
CA GLY A 492 -131.93 70.88 -15.50
C GLY A 492 -131.80 71.35 -16.96
N LYS A 493 -132.59 70.74 -17.87
CA LYS A 493 -132.83 71.29 -19.21
C LYS A 493 -133.85 72.42 -19.14
N GLY A 494 -133.41 73.66 -19.34
CA GLY A 494 -134.29 74.79 -19.68
C GLY A 494 -134.91 74.63 -21.06
N LYS A 495 -136.05 73.93 -21.18
CA LYS A 495 -136.95 74.04 -22.33
C LYS A 495 -137.66 75.41 -22.28
N GLY A 496 -137.05 76.41 -22.92
CA GLY A 496 -137.61 77.76 -23.14
C GLY A 496 -138.31 77.88 -24.50
N ARG A 497 -139.49 78.51 -24.48
CA ARG A 497 -140.46 78.71 -25.58
C ARG A 497 -139.94 79.47 -26.82
N LYS A 498 -140.57 79.14 -27.95
CA LYS A 498 -140.60 79.81 -29.28
C LYS A 498 -140.76 81.35 -29.22
N ARG A 499 -140.19 82.03 -30.22
CA ARG A 499 -140.83 83.19 -30.87
C ARG A 499 -140.65 83.16 -32.40
N ARG A 500 -141.77 83.42 -33.08
CA ARG A 500 -141.93 83.71 -34.52
C ARG A 500 -141.05 84.89 -34.96
N ARG A 501 -140.45 84.79 -36.15
CA ARG A 501 -141.02 85.36 -37.37
C ARG A 501 -141.21 84.24 -38.38
#